data_AF-A0A3C0TCI4-F1
#
_entry.id   AF-A0A3C0TCI4-F1
#
_cell.length_a   1.000
_cell.length_b   1.000
_cell.length_c   1.000
_cell.angle_alpha   90.00
_cell.angle_beta   90.00
_cell.angle_gamma   90.00
#
_symmetry.space_group_name_H-M   'P 1'
#
loop_
_entity.id
_entity.type
_entity.pdbx_description
1 polymer ?
#
loop_
_entity_poly.entity_id
_entity_poly.type
_entity_poly.pdbx_seq_one_letter_code
_entity_poly.pdbx_strand_id
1 'polypeptide(L)'
;MVEITESAQNYLRDLLSKQEADSVGIRIFITDPGTPMAETCIAYCPEGEEQSTDERVEYEGFSGWIDDRSKPFLDEALVDYAEDKMGGQLTIKAPNSKVPKVSDDSPIEDRINYVLHSQVNPSLAEHGGMVTLVEVAEENVAVLQFGGGCQGCGMV
;
A
#
# COMPACT_ATOMS: atom_id res chain seq x y z
N MET A 1 -5.66 -12.79 3.85
CA MET A 1 -6.76 -12.79 2.85
C MET A 1 -7.56 -11.52 3.10
N VAL A 2 -7.86 -10.73 2.06
CA VAL A 2 -8.63 -9.49 2.23
C VAL A 2 -10.10 -9.84 2.34
N GLU A 3 -10.72 -9.48 3.46
CA GLU A 3 -12.14 -9.67 3.70
C GLU A 3 -12.92 -8.51 3.10
N ILE A 4 -13.97 -8.81 2.33
CA ILE A 4 -14.90 -7.82 1.79
C ILE A 4 -16.29 -8.17 2.32
N THR A 5 -16.89 -7.27 3.09
CA THR A 5 -18.23 -7.49 3.68
C THR A 5 -19.28 -7.66 2.58
N GLU A 6 -20.40 -8.31 2.91
CA GLU A 6 -21.50 -8.52 1.96
C GLU A 6 -22.01 -7.19 1.36
N SER A 7 -22.13 -6.14 2.17
CA SER A 7 -22.52 -4.80 1.70
C SER A 7 -21.51 -4.23 0.72
N ALA A 8 -20.20 -4.37 0.99
CA ALA A 8 -19.15 -3.93 0.09
C ALA A 8 -19.09 -4.74 -1.21
N GLN A 9 -19.28 -6.06 -1.16
CA GLN A 9 -19.34 -6.89 -2.35
C GLN A 9 -20.53 -6.51 -3.25
N ASN A 10 -21.70 -6.28 -2.66
CA ASN A 10 -22.88 -5.83 -3.39
C ASN A 10 -22.64 -4.47 -4.07
N TYR A 11 -22.04 -3.51 -3.36
CA TYR A 11 -21.68 -2.21 -3.91
C TYR A 11 -20.66 -2.33 -5.05
N LEU A 12 -19.59 -3.08 -4.86
CA LEU A 12 -18.55 -3.29 -5.88
C LEU A 12 -19.12 -4.00 -7.11
N ARG A 13 -20.00 -4.99 -6.95
CA ARG A 13 -20.67 -5.65 -8.06
C ARG A 13 -21.52 -4.67 -8.89
N ASP A 14 -22.29 -3.81 -8.23
CA ASP A 14 -23.06 -2.75 -8.91
C ASP A 14 -22.15 -1.77 -9.64
N LEU A 15 -21.04 -1.36 -9.02
CA LEU A 15 -20.02 -0.49 -9.61
C LEU A 15 -19.38 -1.10 -10.87
N LEU A 16 -19.04 -2.40 -10.80
CA LEU A 16 -18.45 -3.16 -11.90
C LEU A 16 -19.45 -3.38 -13.04
N SER A 17 -20.73 -3.62 -12.73
CA SER A 17 -21.78 -3.79 -13.75
C SER A 17 -22.01 -2.57 -14.65
N LYS A 18 -21.53 -1.39 -14.21
CA LYS A 18 -21.61 -0.13 -14.96
C LYS A 18 -20.39 0.11 -15.85
N GLN A 19 -19.37 -0.75 -15.78
CA GLN A 19 -18.20 -0.65 -16.66
C GLN A 19 -18.53 -1.24 -18.04
N GLU A 20 -17.97 -0.63 -19.09
CA GLU A 20 -18.23 -1.06 -20.48
C GLU A 20 -17.47 -2.34 -20.89
N ALA A 21 -16.48 -2.75 -20.11
CA ALA A 21 -15.70 -3.95 -20.41
C ALA A 21 -16.39 -5.21 -19.89
N ASP A 22 -16.42 -6.25 -20.73
CA ASP A 22 -17.21 -7.48 -20.54
C ASP A 22 -16.78 -8.31 -19.31
N SER A 23 -15.55 -8.13 -18.84
CA SER A 23 -14.99 -8.84 -17.68
C SER A 23 -14.05 -7.91 -16.93
N VAL A 24 -14.60 -7.19 -15.95
CA VAL A 24 -13.84 -6.32 -15.04
C VAL A 24 -14.04 -6.84 -13.63
N GLY A 25 -12.94 -7.21 -12.98
CA GLY A 25 -12.92 -7.41 -11.54
C GLY A 25 -12.17 -6.29 -10.85
N ILE A 26 -11.57 -6.60 -9.69
CA ILE A 26 -10.81 -5.61 -8.91
C ILE A 26 -9.39 -6.07 -8.62
N ARG A 27 -8.45 -5.14 -8.53
CA ARG A 27 -7.11 -5.39 -8.01
C ARG A 27 -6.90 -4.62 -6.72
N ILE A 28 -6.48 -5.30 -5.66
CA ILE A 28 -6.18 -4.74 -4.34
C ILE A 28 -4.66 -4.73 -4.16
N PHE A 29 -4.12 -3.58 -3.84
CA PHE A 29 -2.69 -3.39 -3.65
C PHE A 29 -2.41 -2.30 -2.63
N ILE A 30 -1.17 -2.21 -2.16
CA ILE A 30 -0.67 -1.16 -1.30
C ILE A 30 0.41 -0.40 -2.06
N THR A 31 0.29 0.92 -2.16
CA THR A 31 1.41 1.78 -2.60
C THR A 31 2.40 1.91 -1.45
N ASP A 32 3.70 1.90 -1.75
CA ASP A 32 4.77 2.00 -0.74
C ASP A 32 4.59 1.06 0.47
N PRO A 33 4.35 -0.26 0.25
CA PRO A 33 4.05 -1.20 1.32
C PRO A 33 5.23 -1.31 2.29
N GLY A 34 4.92 -1.42 3.58
CA GLY A 34 5.96 -1.40 4.59
C GLY A 34 6.62 -0.02 4.74
N THR A 35 5.88 1.05 4.42
CA THR A 35 6.26 2.42 4.79
C THR A 35 5.12 3.14 5.51
N PRO A 36 5.38 4.25 6.20
CA PRO A 36 4.35 5.12 6.79
C PRO A 36 3.47 5.82 5.74
N MET A 37 3.98 5.94 4.52
CA MET A 37 3.25 6.46 3.35
C MET A 37 2.34 5.41 2.73
N ALA A 38 2.27 4.20 3.28
CA ALA A 38 1.49 3.13 2.65
C ALA A 38 0.01 3.51 2.51
N GLU A 39 -0.51 3.41 1.29
CA GLU A 39 -1.93 3.59 0.99
C GLU A 39 -2.49 2.30 0.40
N THR A 40 -3.63 1.85 0.93
CA THR A 40 -4.33 0.68 0.40
C THR A 40 -5.29 1.13 -0.69
N CYS A 41 -5.19 0.54 -1.87
CA CYS A 41 -5.92 0.92 -3.05
C CYS A 41 -6.73 -0.26 -3.62
N ILE A 42 -7.87 0.06 -4.22
CA ILE A 42 -8.65 -0.85 -5.07
C ILE A 42 -8.75 -0.18 -6.44
N ALA A 43 -8.37 -0.90 -7.49
CA ALA A 43 -8.52 -0.47 -8.87
C ALA A 43 -9.37 -1.48 -9.65
N TYR A 44 -9.95 -1.04 -10.76
CA TYR A 44 -10.52 -1.95 -11.74
C TYR A 44 -9.42 -2.81 -12.35
N CYS A 45 -9.74 -4.08 -12.59
CA CYS A 45 -8.85 -5.02 -13.26
C CYS A 45 -9.61 -5.68 -14.42
N PRO A 46 -9.51 -5.12 -15.62
CA PRO A 46 -9.98 -5.79 -16.83
C PRO A 46 -9.24 -7.12 -17.04
N GLU A 47 -9.88 -8.05 -17.73
CA GLU A 47 -9.27 -9.34 -18.10
C GLU A 47 -7.95 -9.14 -18.87
N GLY A 48 -6.87 -9.73 -18.37
CA GLY A 48 -5.53 -9.67 -18.94
C GLY A 48 -4.65 -8.53 -18.41
N GLU A 49 -5.17 -7.64 -17.55
CA GLU A 49 -4.38 -6.61 -16.87
C GLU A 49 -3.86 -7.04 -15.50
N GLU A 50 -4.26 -8.22 -15.01
CA GLU A 50 -3.67 -8.82 -13.82
C GLU A 50 -2.18 -9.12 -14.01
N GLN A 51 -1.41 -9.04 -12.93
CA GLN A 51 -0.01 -9.44 -12.97
C GLN A 51 0.11 -10.95 -12.79
N SER A 52 1.11 -11.57 -13.44
CA SER A 52 1.36 -13.01 -13.33
C SER A 52 1.63 -13.51 -11.90
N THR A 53 2.04 -12.60 -11.01
CA THR A 53 2.30 -12.87 -9.59
C THR A 53 1.08 -12.61 -8.71
N ASP A 54 0.04 -11.95 -9.21
CA ASP A 54 -1.13 -11.64 -8.40
C ASP A 54 -1.85 -12.91 -7.98
N GLU A 55 -2.33 -12.91 -6.74
CA GLU A 55 -3.17 -13.99 -6.24
C GLU A 55 -4.63 -13.70 -6.59
N ARG A 56 -5.23 -14.59 -7.37
CA ARG A 56 -6.66 -14.52 -7.69
C ARG A 56 -7.50 -14.98 -6.49
N VAL A 57 -8.50 -14.18 -6.14
CA VAL A 57 -9.48 -14.42 -5.07
C VAL A 57 -10.87 -14.30 -5.67
N GLU A 58 -11.73 -15.28 -5.41
CA GLU A 58 -13.13 -15.23 -5.87
C GLU A 58 -14.02 -14.62 -4.79
N TYR A 59 -14.78 -13.60 -5.19
CA TYR A 59 -15.83 -12.98 -4.38
C TYR A 59 -17.19 -13.29 -5.00
N GLU A 60 -18.28 -12.98 -4.29
CA GLU A 60 -19.62 -13.24 -4.79
C GLU A 60 -19.96 -12.31 -5.96
N GLY A 61 -19.81 -12.82 -7.18
CA GLY A 61 -20.22 -12.16 -8.42
C GLY A 61 -19.13 -11.34 -9.11
N PHE A 62 -17.88 -11.38 -8.65
CA PHE A 62 -16.72 -10.83 -9.36
C PHE A 62 -15.42 -11.49 -8.86
N SER A 63 -14.38 -11.45 -9.68
CA SER A 63 -13.04 -11.88 -9.28
C SER A 63 -12.21 -10.70 -8.77
N GLY A 64 -11.35 -10.96 -7.79
CA GLY A 64 -10.37 -10.02 -7.28
C GLY A 64 -8.94 -10.55 -7.45
N TRP A 65 -7.98 -9.64 -7.51
CA TRP A 65 -6.55 -9.93 -7.58
C TRP A 65 -5.81 -9.20 -6.48
N ILE A 66 -5.01 -9.91 -5.71
CA ILE A 66 -4.18 -9.34 -4.64
C ILE A 66 -2.74 -9.27 -5.12
N ASP A 67 -2.18 -8.07 -5.11
CA ASP A 67 -0.77 -7.85 -5.45
C ASP A 67 0.16 -8.60 -4.49
N ASP A 68 1.11 -9.38 -5.05
CA ASP A 68 2.02 -10.25 -4.29
C ASP A 68 2.87 -9.48 -3.27
N ARG A 69 3.37 -8.29 -3.65
CA ARG A 69 4.18 -7.45 -2.76
C ARG A 69 3.36 -6.87 -1.61
N SER A 70 2.07 -6.67 -1.83
CA SER A 70 1.12 -6.12 -0.87
C SER A 70 0.57 -7.19 0.06
N LYS A 71 0.54 -8.45 -0.36
CA LYS A 71 -0.07 -9.58 0.35
C LYS A 71 0.38 -9.71 1.82
N PRO A 72 1.67 -9.57 2.19
CA PRO A 72 2.08 -9.65 3.60
C PRO A 72 1.51 -8.54 4.49
N PHE A 73 1.16 -7.39 3.90
CA PHE A 73 0.68 -6.19 4.60
C PHE A 73 -0.85 -6.07 4.57
N LEU A 74 -1.51 -6.89 3.77
CA LEU A 74 -2.97 -6.99 3.67
C LEU A 74 -3.56 -8.03 4.64
N ASP A 75 -2.76 -8.51 5.59
CA ASP A 75 -3.28 -9.35 6.66
C ASP A 75 -4.30 -8.58 7.52
N GLU A 76 -5.42 -9.22 7.83
CA GLU A 76 -6.57 -8.61 8.51
C GLU A 76 -7.17 -7.38 7.80
N ALA A 77 -6.92 -7.21 6.49
CA ALA A 77 -7.53 -6.14 5.73
C ALA A 77 -9.04 -6.39 5.53
N LEU A 78 -9.85 -5.37 5.79
CA LEU A 78 -11.30 -5.37 5.69
C LEU A 78 -11.76 -4.24 4.78
N VAL A 79 -12.56 -4.58 3.77
CA VAL A 79 -13.30 -3.64 2.92
C VAL A 79 -14.76 -3.67 3.34
N ASP A 80 -15.29 -2.52 3.70
CA ASP A 80 -16.67 -2.36 4.15
C ASP A 80 -17.37 -1.22 3.42
N TYR A 81 -18.69 -1.31 3.31
CA TYR A 81 -19.52 -0.27 2.73
C TYR A 81 -20.67 0.04 3.67
N ALA A 82 -20.75 1.31 4.08
CA ALA A 82 -21.82 1.82 4.92
C ALA A 82 -22.69 2.76 4.09
N GLU A 83 -23.97 2.42 3.91
CA GLU A 83 -24.93 3.33 3.31
C GLU A 83 -25.28 4.49 4.24
N ASP A 84 -25.34 5.69 3.68
CA ASP A 84 -25.83 6.87 4.37
C ASP A 84 -26.76 7.69 3.46
N LYS A 85 -27.28 8.81 3.98
CA LYS A 85 -28.20 9.67 3.23
C LYS A 85 -27.57 10.36 2.01
N MET A 86 -26.25 10.30 1.86
CA MET A 86 -25.48 10.95 0.79
C MET A 86 -24.98 9.96 -0.27
N GLY A 87 -25.37 8.69 -0.19
CA GLY A 87 -25.00 7.67 -1.17
C GLY A 87 -23.92 6.70 -0.69
N GLY A 88 -23.61 6.69 0.62
CA GLY A 88 -22.75 5.71 1.27
C GLY A 88 -21.25 5.92 1.06
N GLN A 89 -20.46 5.19 1.85
CA GLN A 89 -19.00 5.26 1.82
C GLN A 89 -18.38 3.86 1.82
N LEU A 90 -17.55 3.60 0.81
CA LEU A 90 -16.65 2.45 0.79
C LEU A 90 -15.41 2.79 1.63
N THR A 91 -15.14 1.96 2.63
CA THR A 91 -13.99 2.12 3.55
C THR A 91 -13.11 0.89 3.45
N ILE A 92 -11.81 1.11 3.37
CA ILE A 92 -10.81 0.05 3.42
C ILE A 92 -9.98 0.25 4.69
N LYS A 93 -9.89 -0.80 5.50
CA LYS A 93 -9.08 -0.85 6.71
C LYS A 93 -8.05 -1.94 6.55
N ALA A 94 -6.79 -1.58 6.38
CA ALA A 94 -5.69 -2.52 6.38
C ALA A 94 -4.77 -2.19 7.56
N PRO A 95 -5.00 -2.78 8.75
CA PRO A 95 -4.28 -2.40 9.97
C PRO A 95 -2.78 -2.67 9.88
N ASN A 96 -2.38 -3.63 9.04
CA ASN A 96 -1.00 -4.01 8.79
C ASN A 96 -0.41 -3.40 7.49
N SER A 97 -1.13 -2.49 6.82
CA SER A 97 -0.70 -1.92 5.53
C SER A 97 0.55 -1.06 5.64
N LYS A 98 0.59 -0.26 6.70
CA LYS A 98 1.77 0.50 7.12
C LYS A 98 2.69 -0.44 7.89
N VAL A 99 3.94 -0.04 8.12
CA VAL A 99 4.69 -0.66 9.22
C VAL A 99 4.09 -0.13 10.51
N PRO A 100 3.42 -0.96 11.34
CA PRO A 100 3.58 -0.71 12.77
C PRO A 100 3.70 -2.01 13.56
N LYS A 101 4.84 -2.71 13.44
CA LYS A 101 5.38 -3.54 14.54
C LYS A 101 6.91 -3.55 14.52
N VAL A 102 7.52 -2.38 14.41
CA VAL A 102 8.87 -2.25 14.96
C VAL A 102 8.70 -2.24 16.49
N SER A 103 8.83 -3.41 17.11
CA SER A 103 8.97 -3.52 18.55
C SER A 103 10.39 -3.19 18.96
N ASP A 104 10.62 -2.98 20.26
CA ASP A 104 11.99 -2.81 20.77
C ASP A 104 12.90 -4.03 20.51
N ASP A 105 12.28 -5.20 20.26
CA ASP A 105 12.96 -6.46 19.92
C ASP A 105 13.25 -6.63 18.42
N SER A 106 12.77 -5.71 17.57
CA SER A 106 13.03 -5.80 16.12
C SER A 106 14.50 -5.55 15.80
N PRO A 107 15.06 -6.16 14.73
CA PRO A 107 16.41 -5.87 14.27
C PRO A 107 16.68 -4.37 14.17
N ILE A 108 17.90 -3.95 14.52
CA ILE A 108 18.26 -2.53 14.55
C ILE A 108 18.09 -1.86 13.18
N GLU A 109 18.31 -2.60 12.09
CA GLU A 109 18.12 -2.16 10.71
C GLU A 109 16.66 -1.79 10.42
N ASP A 110 15.71 -2.62 10.86
CA ASP A 110 14.28 -2.37 10.70
C ASP A 110 13.85 -1.12 11.49
N ARG A 111 14.40 -0.97 12.70
CA ARG A 111 14.19 0.21 13.54
C ARG A 111 14.71 1.48 12.89
N ILE A 112 15.91 1.43 12.31
CA ILE A 112 16.50 2.57 11.59
C ILE A 112 15.67 2.89 10.35
N ASN A 113 15.35 1.90 9.51
CA ASN A 113 14.55 2.09 8.31
C ASN A 113 13.18 2.71 8.63
N TYR A 114 12.54 2.27 9.72
CA TYR A 114 11.30 2.88 10.18
C TYR A 114 11.46 4.37 10.47
N VAL A 115 12.51 4.78 11.20
CA VAL A 115 12.78 6.20 11.47
C VAL A 115 13.07 6.96 10.18
N LEU A 116 13.88 6.39 9.27
CA LEU A 116 14.20 7.02 7.99
C LEU A 116 12.93 7.27 7.18
N HIS A 117 12.03 6.30 7.05
CA HIS A 117 10.80 6.45 6.27
C HIS A 117 9.70 7.25 6.98
N SER A 118 9.59 7.19 8.32
CA SER A 118 8.51 7.85 9.08
C SER A 118 8.79 9.30 9.44
N GLN A 119 10.05 9.64 9.65
CA GLN A 119 10.42 10.93 10.24
C GLN A 119 11.39 11.71 9.35
N VAL A 120 12.34 11.04 8.69
CA VAL A 120 13.42 11.75 7.97
C VAL A 120 13.06 12.01 6.51
N ASN A 121 12.68 10.96 5.77
CA ASN A 121 12.39 11.03 4.34
C ASN A 121 11.21 11.94 3.98
N PRO A 122 10.12 12.03 4.76
CA PRO A 122 9.06 13.00 4.47
C PRO A 122 9.60 14.44 4.38
N SER A 123 10.49 14.83 5.31
CA SER A 123 11.11 16.16 5.30
C SER A 123 12.15 16.32 4.19
N LEU A 124 12.92 15.28 3.86
CA LEU A 124 13.87 15.36 2.73
C LEU A 124 13.14 15.45 1.40
N ALA A 125 12.01 14.76 1.25
CA ALA A 125 11.21 14.73 0.03
C ALA A 125 10.61 16.11 -0.30
N GLU A 126 10.31 16.96 0.69
CA GLU A 126 9.91 18.36 0.48
C GLU A 126 10.96 19.16 -0.30
N HIS A 127 12.22 18.74 -0.23
CA HIS A 127 13.35 19.33 -0.95
C HIS A 127 13.84 18.44 -2.11
N GLY A 128 13.06 17.44 -2.52
CA GLY A 128 13.43 16.49 -3.58
C GLY A 128 14.61 15.56 -3.21
N GLY A 129 14.91 15.44 -1.92
CA GLY A 129 15.90 14.55 -1.36
C GLY A 129 15.31 13.26 -0.83
N MET A 130 16.16 12.26 -0.60
CA MET A 130 15.85 11.02 0.10
C MET A 130 17.10 10.48 0.77
N VAL A 131 16.92 9.59 1.74
CA VAL A 131 17.98 8.83 2.40
C VAL A 131 17.55 7.38 2.56
N THR A 132 18.49 6.45 2.35
CA THR A 132 18.30 5.02 2.55
C THR A 132 19.40 4.47 3.45
N LEU A 133 19.09 3.41 4.21
CA LEU A 133 20.10 2.63 4.93
C LEU A 133 20.81 1.69 3.95
N VAL A 134 22.14 1.70 3.96
CA VAL A 134 22.97 0.77 3.19
C VAL A 134 23.26 -0.48 4.02
N GLU A 135 23.78 -0.28 5.23
CA GLU A 135 24.11 -1.35 6.17
C GLU A 135 24.25 -0.78 7.59
N VAL A 136 24.18 -1.66 8.58
CA VAL A 136 24.62 -1.37 9.96
C VAL A 136 25.94 -2.10 10.17
N ALA A 137 27.04 -1.34 10.15
CA ALA A 137 28.37 -1.83 10.39
C ALA A 137 28.60 -2.15 11.89
N GLU A 138 29.80 -2.62 12.19
CA GLU A 138 30.23 -2.91 13.56
C GLU A 138 30.02 -1.71 14.50
N GLU A 139 29.87 -1.99 15.80
CA GLU A 139 29.70 -0.97 16.86
C GLU A 139 28.44 -0.08 16.72
N ASN A 140 27.38 -0.56 16.07
CA ASN A 140 26.12 0.18 15.84
C ASN A 140 26.27 1.43 14.95
N VAL A 141 27.18 1.38 13.97
CA VAL A 141 27.37 2.46 12.99
C VAL A 141 26.46 2.23 11.78
N ALA A 142 25.48 3.10 11.56
CA ALA A 142 24.62 3.05 10.37
C ALA A 142 25.26 3.78 9.18
N VAL A 143 25.43 3.08 8.05
CA VAL A 143 25.89 3.67 6.79
C VAL A 143 24.66 4.08 5.99
N LEU A 144 24.50 5.38 5.76
CA LEU A 144 23.36 5.94 5.04
C LEU A 144 23.78 6.46 3.66
N GLN A 145 22.94 6.22 2.66
CA GLN A 145 23.09 6.80 1.34
C GLN A 145 22.03 7.88 1.14
N PHE A 146 22.49 9.10 0.89
CA PHE A 146 21.63 10.19 0.48
C PHE A 146 21.48 10.21 -1.03
N GLY A 147 20.26 10.47 -1.49
CA GLY A 147 19.90 10.60 -2.89
C GLY A 147 18.93 11.77 -3.07
N GLY A 148 18.59 12.06 -4.32
CA GLY A 148 17.70 13.16 -4.65
C GLY A 148 18.46 14.48 -4.86
N GLY A 149 17.93 15.30 -5.77
CA GLY A 149 18.67 16.37 -6.41
C GLY A 149 17.81 17.61 -6.61
N CYS A 150 18.35 18.73 -6.12
CA CYS A 150 18.03 20.05 -6.60
C CYS A 150 18.17 20.09 -8.14
N GLN A 151 17.06 20.35 -8.82
CA GLN A 151 17.03 20.69 -10.25
C GLN A 151 17.60 22.11 -10.46
N GLY A 152 18.90 22.30 -10.18
CA GLY A 152 19.69 23.41 -10.72
C GLY A 152 19.43 24.81 -10.15
N CYS A 153 19.60 25.02 -8.84
CA CYS A 153 19.92 26.35 -8.31
C CYS A 153 21.33 26.34 -7.72
N GLY A 154 22.32 26.49 -8.60
CA GLY A 154 23.64 26.92 -8.20
C GLY A 154 23.53 28.26 -7.48
N MET A 155 24.10 28.36 -6.28
CA MET A 155 24.23 29.63 -5.59
C MET A 155 25.24 30.48 -6.35
N VAL A 156 24.78 31.58 -6.96
CA VAL A 156 25.62 32.73 -7.35
C VAL A 156 25.61 33.77 -6.24
#